data_AF-A0AAV8G1W3-F1
#
_entry.id   AF-A0AAV8G1W3-F1
#
_cell.length_a   1.000
_cell.length_b   1.000
_cell.length_c   1.000
_cell.angle_alpha   90.00
_cell.angle_beta   90.00
_cell.angle_gamma   90.00
#
_symmetry.space_group_name_H-M   'P 1'
#
loop_
_entity.id
_entity.type
_entity.pdbx_description
1 polymer ?
#
loop_
_entity_poly.entity_id
_entity_poly.type
_entity_poly.pdbx_seq_one_letter_code
_entity_poly.pdbx_strand_id
1 'polypeptide(L)'
;MGKPQRERGRERGASPSLSSLSAPEAEAEIEIDTVPSKQTSSPVVPQDDKDIMPDLENLQLEARSSRDFAWYDIQTFLAHRVSNGEMEVRVRYADFGADEDEWVNIKKAVRPRSIPLESSECMKVQAGDLVLCFREGSNEAVHYDAHVMKIERKLHDVRGCRCLFVVKYDHDNTEEKVHLSRLCRRPKF
;
A
#
# COMPACT_ATOMS: atom_id res chain seq x y z
N MET A 1 45.59 -36.03 -7.09
CA MET A 1 46.08 -35.57 -8.41
C MET A 1 44.99 -34.71 -9.04
N GLY A 2 45.11 -33.47 -9.50
CA GLY A 2 46.14 -32.44 -9.47
C GLY A 2 45.44 -31.11 -9.87
N LYS A 3 45.81 -29.98 -9.24
CA LYS A 3 45.59 -28.63 -9.78
C LYS A 3 46.72 -28.30 -10.79
N PRO A 4 46.55 -27.35 -11.72
CA PRO A 4 46.81 -25.90 -11.47
C PRO A 4 45.76 -25.00 -12.17
N GLN A 5 45.35 -23.79 -11.75
CA GLN A 5 45.94 -22.54 -11.22
C GLN A 5 46.68 -21.64 -12.24
N ARG A 6 46.07 -20.49 -12.57
CA ARG A 6 46.67 -19.15 -12.80
C ARG A 6 45.52 -18.15 -13.08
N GLU A 7 45.15 -17.18 -12.24
CA GLU A 7 45.81 -15.94 -11.74
C GLU A 7 46.07 -14.81 -12.74
N ARG A 8 45.63 -13.60 -12.27
CA ARG A 8 45.93 -12.19 -12.64
C ARG A 8 44.85 -11.49 -13.49
N GLY A 9 44.47 -10.25 -13.23
CA GLY A 9 45.05 -9.23 -12.35
C GLY A 9 44.11 -8.04 -12.13
N ARG A 10 44.50 -7.22 -11.15
CA ARG A 10 43.85 -6.04 -10.58
C ARG A 10 44.39 -4.80 -11.29
N GLU A 11 43.55 -3.87 -11.74
CA GLU A 11 43.97 -2.48 -11.93
C GLU A 11 42.89 -1.50 -11.44
N ARG A 12 43.38 -0.53 -10.65
CA ARG A 12 42.70 0.70 -10.23
C ARG A 12 43.22 1.81 -11.15
N GLY A 13 42.37 2.75 -11.49
CA GLY A 13 42.75 4.04 -12.08
C GLY A 13 41.46 4.77 -12.44
N ALA A 14 41.03 5.78 -11.70
CA ALA A 14 41.58 7.14 -11.61
C ALA A 14 40.59 8.08 -12.30
N SER A 15 39.95 8.91 -11.48
CA SER A 15 39.14 10.07 -11.87
C SER A 15 40.01 11.09 -12.62
N PRO A 16 39.41 11.89 -13.53
CA PRO A 16 39.89 13.22 -13.80
C PRO A 16 38.98 14.25 -13.14
N SER A 17 39.54 14.96 -12.16
CA SER A 17 39.06 16.23 -11.63
C SER A 17 39.75 17.37 -12.37
N LEU A 18 39.01 18.23 -13.06
CA LEU A 18 39.37 19.59 -13.49
C LEU A 18 38.01 20.28 -13.78
N SER A 19 37.71 21.53 -13.43
CA SER A 19 38.50 22.63 -12.93
C SER A 19 37.54 23.72 -12.45
N SER A 20 37.97 24.38 -11.39
CA SER A 20 37.48 25.63 -10.80
C SER A 20 37.18 26.74 -11.82
N LEU A 21 36.07 27.47 -11.60
CA LEU A 21 35.96 28.89 -11.93
C LEU A 21 35.36 29.67 -10.75
N SER A 22 36.27 30.43 -10.17
CA SER A 22 36.18 31.62 -9.31
C SER A 22 34.86 32.40 -9.21
N ALA A 23 34.52 32.75 -7.97
CA ALA A 23 33.73 33.93 -7.60
C ALA A 23 34.47 35.25 -7.87
N PRO A 24 33.75 36.38 -7.81
CA PRO A 24 34.22 37.44 -6.94
C PRO A 24 33.12 37.99 -5.99
N GLU A 25 33.63 38.40 -4.82
CA GLU A 25 33.09 39.33 -3.80
C GLU A 25 32.69 40.69 -4.44
N ALA A 26 32.00 41.66 -3.85
CA ALA A 26 31.66 41.99 -2.47
C ALA A 26 30.57 43.11 -2.45
N GLU A 27 29.91 43.22 -1.30
CA GLU A 27 29.48 44.43 -0.57
C GLU A 27 28.57 45.50 -1.19
N ALA A 28 27.45 45.78 -0.51
CA ALA A 28 27.18 47.11 0.05
C ALA A 28 26.13 47.02 1.18
N GLU A 29 26.56 47.33 2.40
CA GLU A 29 25.71 47.67 3.54
C GLU A 29 25.15 49.09 3.38
N ILE A 30 23.87 49.30 3.76
CA ILE A 30 23.37 50.62 4.16
C ILE A 30 22.38 50.43 5.32
N GLU A 31 22.82 50.83 6.52
CA GLU A 31 22.00 51.08 7.70
C GLU A 31 21.50 52.54 7.73
N ILE A 32 20.67 52.85 8.75
CA ILE A 32 20.16 54.17 9.20
C ILE A 32 18.74 54.47 8.62
N ASP A 33 17.67 54.79 9.35
CA ASP A 33 17.48 55.24 10.74
C ASP A 33 16.09 54.84 11.29
N THR A 34 15.96 54.91 12.62
CA THR A 34 14.77 54.59 13.42
C THR A 34 13.85 55.80 13.65
N VAL A 35 12.51 55.65 13.50
CA VAL A 35 11.48 56.36 14.32
C VAL A 35 10.09 55.66 14.22
N PRO A 36 9.14 55.82 15.18
CA PRO A 36 8.44 54.68 15.77
C PRO A 36 6.91 54.65 15.62
N SER A 37 6.37 53.45 15.86
CA SER A 37 5.05 53.12 16.41
C SER A 37 3.79 53.38 15.55
N LYS A 38 3.12 52.28 15.17
CA LYS A 38 1.69 52.07 15.45
C LYS A 38 1.31 50.60 15.28
N GLN A 39 0.79 50.02 16.35
CA GLN A 39 0.18 48.70 16.39
C GLN A 39 -1.03 48.65 15.45
N THR A 40 -1.03 47.68 14.54
CA THR A 40 -2.24 47.21 13.86
C THR A 40 -2.24 45.69 13.95
N SER A 41 -3.11 45.18 14.82
CA SER A 41 -3.39 43.74 14.97
C SER A 41 -3.95 43.19 13.66
N SER A 42 -3.21 42.31 12.99
CA SER A 42 -3.71 41.51 11.88
C SER A 42 -4.67 40.42 12.39
N PRO A 43 -5.75 40.08 11.65
CA PRO A 43 -6.68 39.04 12.06
C PRO A 43 -5.98 37.68 12.06
N VAL A 44 -6.13 36.93 13.15
CA VAL A 44 -5.76 35.52 13.23
C VAL A 44 -6.64 34.76 12.25
N VAL A 45 -6.06 34.34 11.13
CA VAL A 45 -6.64 33.33 10.25
C VAL A 45 -6.53 32.00 11.01
N PRO A 46 -7.63 31.30 11.31
CA PRO A 46 -7.56 29.92 11.77
C PRO A 46 -6.83 29.14 10.68
N GLN A 47 -5.65 28.60 10.99
CA GLN A 47 -4.99 27.67 10.08
C GLN A 47 -5.82 26.40 10.08
N ASP A 48 -6.65 26.31 9.03
CA ASP A 48 -7.47 25.17 8.68
C ASP A 48 -6.68 23.87 8.78
N ASP A 49 -7.42 22.85 9.23
CA ASP A 49 -7.03 21.47 9.35
C ASP A 49 -6.10 21.06 8.21
N LYS A 50 -4.85 20.76 8.56
CA LYS A 50 -3.92 20.11 7.64
C LYS A 50 -4.61 18.83 7.19
N ASP A 51 -5.00 18.80 5.92
CA ASP A 51 -5.23 17.59 5.16
C ASP A 51 -4.17 16.57 5.59
N ILE A 52 -4.60 15.59 6.39
CA ILE A 52 -3.80 14.40 6.65
C ILE A 52 -3.91 13.60 5.35
N MET A 53 -3.19 14.05 4.32
CA MET A 53 -2.88 13.21 3.17
C MET A 53 -2.15 12.01 3.75
N PRO A 54 -2.71 10.80 3.69
CA PRO A 54 -1.99 9.62 4.13
C PRO A 54 -0.68 9.58 3.36
N ASP A 55 0.41 9.29 4.06
CA ASP A 55 1.76 9.19 3.51
C ASP A 55 1.73 8.33 2.23
N LEU A 56 1.72 9.01 1.08
CA LEU A 56 1.40 8.42 -0.22
C LEU A 56 2.48 7.44 -0.65
N GLU A 57 3.70 7.61 -0.11
CA GLU A 57 4.88 6.80 -0.41
C GLU A 57 4.79 5.39 0.19
N ASN A 58 3.94 5.18 1.19
CA ASN A 58 3.76 3.88 1.86
C ASN A 58 2.38 3.24 1.59
N LEU A 59 1.54 3.84 0.73
CA LEU A 59 0.21 3.31 0.45
C LEU A 59 0.29 2.09 -0.48
N GLN A 60 0.22 0.91 0.12
CA GLN A 60 0.05 -0.35 -0.62
C GLN A 60 -1.39 -0.48 -1.11
N LEU A 61 -1.54 -0.86 -2.38
CA LEU A 61 -2.82 -1.03 -3.03
C LEU A 61 -2.99 -2.47 -3.50
N GLU A 62 -4.26 -2.89 -3.57
CA GLU A 62 -4.68 -4.15 -4.17
C GLU A 62 -5.75 -3.86 -5.23
N ALA A 63 -5.83 -4.71 -6.25
CA ALA A 63 -6.81 -4.64 -7.31
C ALA A 63 -7.55 -5.95 -7.50
N ARG A 64 -8.83 -5.84 -7.87
CA ARG A 64 -9.69 -6.99 -8.15
C ARG A 64 -9.60 -7.37 -9.63
N SER A 65 -9.18 -8.59 -9.90
CA SER A 65 -9.13 -9.12 -11.26
C SER A 65 -10.53 -9.32 -11.84
N SER A 66 -10.66 -9.06 -13.14
CA SER A 66 -11.89 -9.33 -13.89
C SER A 66 -12.03 -10.80 -14.29
N ARG A 67 -10.95 -11.57 -14.21
CA ARG A 67 -10.87 -12.97 -14.67
C ARG A 67 -11.50 -13.93 -13.66
N ASP A 68 -11.20 -13.73 -12.38
CA ASP A 68 -11.55 -14.67 -11.30
C ASP A 68 -12.24 -13.99 -10.09
N PHE A 69 -12.36 -12.67 -10.09
CA PHE A 69 -12.89 -11.85 -8.99
C PHE A 69 -12.04 -11.83 -7.71
N ALA A 70 -10.82 -12.34 -7.74
CA ALA A 70 -9.88 -12.30 -6.63
C ALA A 70 -9.16 -10.95 -6.54
N TRP A 71 -8.67 -10.63 -5.34
CA TRP A 71 -7.86 -9.45 -5.07
C TRP A 71 -6.37 -9.80 -5.03
N TYR A 72 -5.58 -8.99 -5.72
CA TYR A 72 -4.14 -9.14 -5.85
C TYR A 72 -3.44 -7.83 -5.52
N ASP A 73 -2.26 -7.95 -4.92
CA ASP A 73 -1.41 -6.81 -4.64
C ASP A 73 -0.94 -6.14 -5.94
N ILE A 74 -0.99 -4.82 -6.00
CA ILE A 74 -0.48 -4.05 -7.16
C ILE A 74 1.01 -3.84 -6.97
N GLN A 75 1.81 -4.28 -7.93
CA GLN A 75 3.24 -3.96 -7.99
C GLN A 75 3.46 -2.56 -8.58
N THR A 76 2.80 -2.25 -9.70
CA THR A 76 2.92 -0.95 -10.35
C THR A 76 1.71 -0.64 -11.25
N PHE A 77 1.43 0.64 -11.43
CA PHE A 77 0.56 1.12 -12.50
C PHE A 77 1.40 1.32 -13.77
N LEU A 78 0.85 0.92 -14.92
CA LEU A 78 1.52 0.96 -16.22
C LEU A 78 0.96 2.07 -17.12
N ALA A 79 -0.34 2.31 -17.06
CA ALA A 79 -1.04 3.30 -17.86
C ALA A 79 -2.40 3.64 -17.23
N HIS A 80 -3.04 4.70 -17.72
CA HIS A 80 -4.43 5.03 -17.40
C HIS A 80 -5.20 5.32 -18.70
N ARG A 81 -6.53 5.17 -18.67
CA ARG A 81 -7.43 5.54 -19.77
C ARG A 81 -8.80 5.93 -19.25
N VAL A 82 -9.57 6.61 -20.09
CA VAL A 82 -11.01 6.76 -19.91
C VAL A 82 -11.70 5.84 -20.91
N SER A 83 -12.51 4.91 -20.41
CA SER A 83 -13.25 3.93 -21.21
C SER A 83 -14.72 4.02 -20.84
N ASN A 84 -15.59 4.31 -21.81
CA ASN A 84 -17.04 4.46 -21.58
C ASN A 84 -17.40 5.45 -20.45
N GLY A 85 -16.63 6.53 -20.30
CA GLY A 85 -16.83 7.54 -19.25
C GLY A 85 -16.32 7.12 -17.86
N GLU A 86 -15.75 5.92 -17.71
CA GLU A 86 -15.13 5.44 -16.48
C GLU A 86 -13.60 5.52 -16.57
N MET A 87 -12.96 5.84 -15.43
CA MET A 87 -11.49 5.88 -15.35
C MET A 87 -10.95 4.49 -15.00
N GLU A 88 -10.03 4.02 -15.84
CA GLU A 88 -9.37 2.73 -15.69
C GLU A 88 -7.85 2.90 -15.64
N VAL A 89 -7.19 1.99 -14.93
CA VAL A 89 -5.73 1.90 -14.87
C VAL A 89 -5.31 0.52 -15.32
N ARG A 90 -4.16 0.45 -16.00
CA ARG A 90 -3.50 -0.80 -16.32
C ARG A 90 -2.56 -1.15 -15.18
N VAL A 91 -2.80 -2.27 -14.52
CA VAL A 91 -2.04 -2.72 -13.34
C VAL A 91 -1.14 -3.91 -13.69
N ARG A 92 0.04 -3.95 -13.06
CA ARG A 92 0.83 -5.17 -12.89
C ARG A 92 0.66 -5.66 -11.47
N TYR A 93 0.24 -6.91 -11.31
CA TYR A 93 0.13 -7.54 -10.00
C TYR A 93 1.49 -8.00 -9.48
N ALA A 94 1.66 -8.03 -8.17
CA ALA A 94 2.83 -8.61 -7.52
C ALA A 94 2.92 -10.11 -7.83
N ASP A 95 4.14 -10.61 -8.05
CA ASP A 95 4.43 -12.03 -8.37
C ASP A 95 3.92 -12.52 -9.74
N PHE A 96 3.31 -11.65 -10.55
CA PHE A 96 2.84 -11.98 -11.90
C PHE A 96 3.63 -11.24 -13.00
N GLY A 97 3.68 -11.86 -14.18
CA GLY A 97 4.32 -11.30 -15.39
C GLY A 97 3.39 -10.39 -16.20
N ALA A 98 3.93 -9.81 -17.28
CA ALA A 98 3.19 -8.88 -18.14
C ALA A 98 1.96 -9.50 -18.84
N ASP A 99 1.90 -10.83 -18.97
CA ASP A 99 0.77 -11.57 -19.56
C ASP A 99 -0.50 -11.48 -18.69
N GLU A 100 -0.31 -11.19 -17.40
CA GLU A 100 -1.39 -11.04 -16.42
C GLU A 100 -1.79 -9.57 -16.20
N ASP A 101 -1.17 -8.61 -16.91
CA ASP A 101 -1.55 -7.20 -16.78
C ASP A 101 -3.02 -6.98 -17.16
N GLU A 102 -3.75 -6.21 -16.37
CA GLU A 102 -5.18 -5.96 -16.58
C GLU A 102 -5.55 -4.47 -16.54
N TRP A 103 -6.53 -4.09 -17.34
CA TRP A 103 -7.24 -2.81 -17.19
C TRP A 103 -8.34 -2.97 -16.14
N VAL A 104 -8.25 -2.23 -15.04
CA VAL A 104 -9.21 -2.27 -13.94
C VAL A 104 -9.82 -0.90 -13.69
N ASN A 105 -11.10 -0.86 -13.31
CA ASN A 105 -11.79 0.36 -12.94
C ASN A 105 -11.29 0.87 -11.58
N ILE A 106 -10.85 2.14 -11.52
CA ILE A 106 -10.28 2.70 -10.28
C ILE A 106 -11.28 2.66 -9.12
N LYS A 107 -12.53 3.08 -9.35
CA LYS A 107 -13.53 3.22 -8.29
C LYS A 107 -14.07 1.88 -7.78
N LYS A 108 -14.10 0.87 -8.64
CA LYS A 108 -14.75 -0.43 -8.35
C LYS A 108 -13.78 -1.55 -8.03
N ALA A 109 -12.52 -1.43 -8.43
CA ALA A 109 -11.58 -2.53 -8.45
C ALA A 109 -10.17 -2.17 -7.99
N VAL A 110 -9.94 -0.97 -7.43
CA VAL A 110 -8.67 -0.58 -6.80
C VAL A 110 -8.96 -0.06 -5.40
N ARG A 111 -8.21 -0.52 -4.40
CA ARG A 111 -8.36 -0.05 -3.01
C ARG A 111 -7.06 -0.19 -2.21
N PRO A 112 -6.95 0.48 -1.06
CA PRO A 112 -5.87 0.22 -0.09
C PRO A 112 -5.82 -1.24 0.30
N ARG A 113 -4.61 -1.80 0.40
CA ARG A 113 -4.37 -3.21 0.75
C ARG A 113 -5.06 -3.59 2.06
N SER A 114 -5.67 -4.76 2.09
CA SER A 114 -6.27 -5.33 3.29
C SER A 114 -5.20 -5.68 4.33
N ILE A 115 -5.51 -5.53 5.61
CA ILE A 115 -4.53 -5.67 6.70
C ILE A 115 -4.75 -7.03 7.40
N PRO A 116 -3.74 -7.91 7.46
CA PRO A 116 -3.82 -9.16 8.22
C PRO A 116 -4.21 -8.92 9.68
N LEU A 117 -4.99 -9.84 10.24
CA LEU A 117 -5.44 -9.76 11.62
C LEU A 117 -4.53 -10.57 12.55
N GLU A 118 -4.05 -9.92 13.61
CA GLU A 118 -3.28 -10.59 14.65
C GLU A 118 -4.19 -11.40 15.59
N SER A 119 -3.64 -12.42 16.26
CA SER A 119 -4.42 -13.30 17.15
C SER A 119 -5.17 -12.56 18.26
N SER A 120 -4.64 -11.43 18.74
CA SER A 120 -5.26 -10.56 19.74
C SER A 120 -6.39 -9.67 19.18
N GLU A 121 -6.52 -9.58 17.85
CA GLU A 121 -7.45 -8.69 17.17
C GLU A 121 -8.77 -9.37 16.78
N CYS A 122 -8.97 -10.64 17.14
CA CYS A 122 -10.19 -11.37 16.78
C CYS A 122 -11.47 -10.65 17.23
N MET A 123 -11.43 -9.94 18.36
CA MET A 123 -12.57 -9.20 18.92
C MET A 123 -12.92 -7.94 18.12
N LYS A 124 -12.03 -7.48 17.24
CA LYS A 124 -12.27 -6.35 16.35
C LYS A 124 -13.17 -6.72 15.16
N VAL A 125 -13.29 -8.01 14.84
CA VAL A 125 -14.16 -8.54 13.77
C VAL A 125 -15.56 -8.81 14.32
N GLN A 126 -16.58 -8.32 13.64
CA GLN A 126 -17.99 -8.46 13.99
C GLN A 126 -18.79 -9.11 12.84
N ALA A 127 -19.98 -9.61 13.13
CA ALA A 127 -20.91 -10.05 12.09
C ALA A 127 -21.35 -8.84 11.25
N GLY A 128 -21.38 -9.01 9.94
CA GLY A 128 -21.61 -7.97 8.94
C GLY A 128 -20.34 -7.32 8.39
N ASP A 129 -19.18 -7.53 9.01
CA ASP A 129 -17.92 -6.94 8.53
C ASP A 129 -17.54 -7.49 7.15
N LEU A 130 -17.13 -6.59 6.25
CA LEU A 130 -16.42 -6.93 5.01
C LEU A 130 -14.97 -7.29 5.34
N VAL A 131 -14.56 -8.49 4.95
CA VAL A 131 -13.20 -9.02 5.12
C VAL A 131 -12.67 -9.53 3.79
N LEU A 132 -11.35 -9.47 3.63
CA LEU A 132 -10.67 -10.21 2.57
C LEU A 132 -10.29 -11.58 3.13
N CYS A 133 -10.84 -12.64 2.54
CA CYS A 133 -10.66 -14.01 2.99
C CYS A 133 -9.78 -14.79 2.01
N PHE A 134 -8.67 -15.33 2.53
CA PHE A 134 -7.83 -16.27 1.82
C PHE A 134 -8.57 -17.59 1.62
N ARG A 135 -8.60 -18.11 0.40
CA ARG A 135 -9.19 -19.40 0.03
C ARG A 135 -8.16 -20.25 -0.70
N GLU A 136 -7.82 -21.38 -0.10
CA GLU A 136 -6.94 -22.39 -0.68
C GLU A 136 -7.78 -23.48 -1.34
N GLY A 137 -7.71 -23.54 -2.67
CA GLY A 137 -8.25 -24.61 -3.50
C GLY A 137 -7.16 -25.60 -3.90
N SER A 138 -7.51 -26.62 -4.68
CA SER A 138 -6.56 -27.66 -5.09
C SER A 138 -5.39 -27.14 -5.94
N ASN A 139 -5.63 -26.07 -6.70
CA ASN A 139 -4.68 -25.54 -7.68
C ASN A 139 -4.37 -24.04 -7.46
N GLU A 140 -5.11 -23.36 -6.59
CA GLU A 140 -5.09 -21.90 -6.47
C GLU A 140 -5.22 -21.46 -5.01
N ALA A 141 -4.51 -20.40 -4.66
CA ALA A 141 -4.45 -19.81 -3.33
C ALA A 141 -4.71 -18.31 -3.46
N VAL A 142 -5.97 -17.91 -3.33
CA VAL A 142 -6.46 -16.59 -3.76
C VAL A 142 -7.26 -15.90 -2.67
N HIS A 143 -7.41 -14.59 -2.78
CA HIS A 143 -8.11 -13.77 -1.79
C HIS A 143 -9.41 -13.21 -2.36
N TYR A 144 -10.52 -13.40 -1.66
CA TYR A 144 -11.85 -12.91 -2.07
C TYR A 144 -12.46 -12.01 -1.02
N ASP A 145 -13.30 -11.08 -1.47
CA ASP A 145 -14.19 -10.37 -0.56
C ASP A 145 -15.26 -11.33 -0.01
N ALA A 146 -15.49 -11.22 1.29
CA ALA A 146 -16.51 -11.98 1.99
C ALA A 146 -17.08 -11.17 3.16
N HIS A 147 -18.31 -11.48 3.53
CA HIS A 147 -18.96 -10.92 4.71
C HIS A 147 -18.99 -11.92 5.85
N VAL A 148 -18.68 -11.47 7.06
CA VAL A 148 -18.75 -12.30 8.26
C VAL A 148 -20.22 -12.50 8.63
N MET A 149 -20.73 -13.72 8.53
CA MET A 149 -22.13 -14.05 8.84
C MET A 149 -22.33 -14.31 10.33
N LYS A 150 -21.39 -15.06 10.93
CA LYS A 150 -21.45 -15.47 12.34
C LYS A 150 -20.04 -15.72 12.87
N ILE A 151 -19.87 -15.55 14.18
CA ILE A 151 -18.62 -15.84 14.86
C ILE A 151 -18.87 -16.82 16.02
N GLU A 152 -18.14 -17.94 16.03
CA GLU A 152 -18.08 -18.87 17.14
C GLU A 152 -16.83 -18.56 17.98
N ARG A 153 -17.04 -17.80 19.07
CA ARG A 153 -15.96 -17.40 19.99
C ARG A 153 -15.52 -18.59 20.84
N LYS A 154 -14.20 -18.78 20.97
CA LYS A 154 -13.60 -19.82 21.82
C LYS A 154 -12.64 -19.20 22.82
N LEU A 155 -12.39 -19.87 23.94
CA LEU A 155 -11.34 -19.48 24.87
C LEU A 155 -9.96 -19.69 24.23
N HIS A 156 -9.15 -18.64 24.20
CA HIS A 156 -7.77 -18.66 23.75
C HIS A 156 -6.99 -17.48 24.35
N ASP A 157 -5.66 -17.50 24.23
CA ASP A 157 -4.80 -16.39 24.62
C ASP A 157 -4.27 -15.64 23.36
N VAL A 158 -3.34 -14.72 23.59
CA VAL A 158 -2.71 -13.92 22.53
C VAL A 158 -1.79 -14.74 21.61
N ARG A 159 -1.44 -15.98 21.96
CA ARG A 159 -0.53 -16.82 21.16
C ARG A 159 -1.22 -17.47 19.97
N GLY A 160 -2.55 -17.54 19.97
CA GLY A 160 -3.27 -18.13 18.84
C GLY A 160 -4.78 -18.02 18.99
N CYS A 161 -5.42 -17.34 18.04
CA CYS A 161 -6.88 -17.29 17.96
C CYS A 161 -7.47 -18.66 17.60
N ARG A 162 -8.47 -19.11 18.37
CA ARG A 162 -9.22 -20.36 18.13
C ARG A 162 -10.66 -20.14 17.68
N CYS A 163 -11.08 -18.88 17.53
CA CYS A 163 -12.42 -18.54 17.05
C CYS A 163 -12.64 -19.09 15.63
N LEU A 164 -13.89 -19.43 15.31
CA LEU A 164 -14.31 -19.76 13.94
C LEU A 164 -15.22 -18.66 13.41
N PHE A 165 -14.98 -18.27 12.17
CA PHE A 165 -15.73 -17.23 11.48
C PHE A 165 -16.47 -17.91 10.32
N VAL A 166 -17.80 -17.82 10.32
CA VAL A 166 -18.59 -18.19 9.15
C VAL A 166 -18.58 -16.99 8.22
N VAL A 167 -17.99 -17.14 7.05
CA VAL A 167 -17.94 -16.10 6.02
C VAL A 167 -18.79 -16.51 4.82
N LYS A 168 -19.39 -15.53 4.15
CA LYS A 168 -20.08 -15.72 2.87
C LYS A 168 -19.34 -14.93 1.80
N TYR A 169 -18.87 -15.61 0.76
CA TYR A 169 -18.13 -14.98 -0.32
C TYR A 169 -19.04 -14.18 -1.26
N ASP A 170 -18.60 -13.01 -1.68
CA ASP A 170 -19.41 -12.11 -2.50
C ASP A 170 -19.56 -12.59 -3.95
N HIS A 171 -18.54 -13.29 -4.48
CA HIS A 171 -18.50 -13.69 -5.89
C HIS A 171 -19.38 -14.91 -6.21
N ASP A 172 -19.56 -15.85 -5.28
CA ASP A 172 -20.31 -17.10 -5.50
C ASP A 172 -21.38 -17.40 -4.43
N ASN A 173 -21.54 -16.53 -3.43
CA ASN A 173 -22.47 -16.71 -2.31
C ASN A 173 -22.25 -17.96 -1.45
N THR A 174 -21.12 -18.67 -1.62
CA THR A 174 -20.81 -19.85 -0.80
C THR A 174 -20.42 -19.44 0.61
N GLU A 175 -20.76 -20.29 1.58
CA GLU A 175 -20.40 -20.08 2.99
C GLU A 175 -19.28 -21.04 3.41
N GLU A 176 -18.32 -20.55 4.19
CA GLU A 176 -17.20 -21.33 4.69
C GLU A 176 -16.90 -20.99 6.15
N LYS A 177 -16.48 -21.98 6.95
CA LYS A 177 -15.92 -21.75 8.29
C LYS A 177 -14.42 -21.61 8.20
N VAL A 178 -13.90 -20.45 8.59
CA VAL A 178 -12.47 -20.14 8.53
C VAL A 178 -11.93 -19.70 9.88
N HIS A 179 -10.61 -19.78 10.03
CA HIS A 179 -9.87 -19.23 11.17
C HIS A 179 -9.48 -17.77 10.91
N LEU A 180 -9.15 -17.04 11.99
CA LEU A 180 -8.73 -15.64 11.89
C LEU A 180 -7.54 -15.43 10.96
N SER A 181 -6.59 -16.38 10.91
CA SER A 181 -5.40 -16.30 10.08
C SER A 181 -5.67 -16.24 8.57
N ARG A 182 -6.91 -16.57 8.14
CA ARG A 182 -7.34 -16.45 6.74
C ARG A 182 -8.01 -15.11 6.45
N LEU A 183 -8.19 -14.25 7.45
CA LEU A 183 -8.93 -13.01 7.32
C LEU A 183 -8.00 -11.80 7.40
N CYS A 184 -8.18 -10.89 6.45
CA CYS A 184 -7.64 -9.54 6.49
C CYS A 184 -8.81 -8.56 6.64
N ARG A 185 -8.64 -7.53 7.47
CA ARG A 185 -9.63 -6.47 7.64
C ARG A 185 -9.39 -5.35 6.63
N ARG A 186 -10.45 -4.63 6.29
CA ARG A 186 -10.33 -3.37 5.55
C ARG A 186 -9.69 -2.28 6.43
N PRO A 187 -8.84 -1.41 5.86
CA PRO A 187 -8.39 -0.20 6.55
C PRO A 187 -9.57 0.70 6.91
N LYS A 188 -9.46 1.43 8.03
CA LYS A 188 -10.42 2.47 8.45
C LYS A 188 -9.70 3.80 8.29
N PHE A 189 -10.29 4.73 7.56
CA PHE A 189 -9.80 6.10 7.37
C PHE A 189 -10.82 7.06 7.97
#